data_AF-A0A1Y6C7D1-F1
#
_entry.id   AF-A0A1Y6C7D1-F1
#
_cell.length_a   1.000
_cell.length_b   1.000
_cell.length_c   1.000
_cell.angle_alpha   90.00
_cell.angle_beta   90.00
_cell.angle_gamma   90.00
#
_symmetry.space_group_name_H-M   'P 1'
#
loop_
_entity.id
_entity.type
_entity.pdbx_description
1 polymer ?
#
loop_
_entity_poly.entity_id
_entity_poly.type
_entity_poly.pdbx_seq_one_letter_code
_entity_poly.pdbx_strand_id
1 'polypeptide(L)' 'MRINCKQASRLISDALDRPLSKSEYLRLRIHLFLCGNCSEFSRQLQLMQKAARKAGRGE' A
#
# COMPACT_ATOMS: atom_id res chain seq x y z
N MET A 1 -7.23 -11.71 13.75
CA MET A 1 -7.11 -10.24 13.89
C MET A 1 -7.41 -9.59 12.54
N ARG A 2 -8.65 -9.13 12.32
CA ARG A 2 -9.06 -8.46 11.07
C ARG A 2 -8.47 -7.05 11.04
N ILE A 3 -7.65 -6.74 10.03
CA ILE A 3 -7.32 -5.34 9.74
C ILE A 3 -8.49 -4.70 8.99
N ASN A 4 -8.90 -3.50 9.39
CA ASN A 4 -9.95 -2.72 8.74
C ASN A 4 -9.36 -1.83 7.64
N CYS A 5 -10.23 -1.28 6.78
CA CYS A 5 -9.83 -0.38 5.69
C CYS A 5 -8.91 0.75 6.19
N LYS A 6 -9.18 1.34 7.37
CA LYS A 6 -8.33 2.38 7.99
C LYS A 6 -6.90 1.89 8.30
N GLN A 7 -6.76 0.65 8.80
CA GLN A 7 -5.44 0.05 9.02
C GLN A 7 -4.75 -0.31 7.71
N ALA A 8 -5.49 -0.79 6.71
CA ALA A 8 -4.95 -1.04 5.38
C ALA A 8 -4.39 0.25 4.76
N SER A 9 -5.15 1.35 4.80
CA SER A 9 -4.70 2.69 4.38
C SER A 9 -3.45 3.12 5.13
N ARG A 10 -3.41 2.91 6.46
CA ARG A 10 -2.25 3.25 7.28
C ARG A 10 -1.00 2.45 6.89
N LEU A 11 -1.13 1.15 6.63
CA LEU A 11 -0.04 0.31 6.14
C LEU A 11 0.42 0.73 4.74
N ILE A 12 -0.50 1.11 3.86
CA ILE A 12 -0.16 1.62 2.53
C ILE A 12 0.62 2.94 2.62
N SER A 13 0.21 3.85 3.52
CA SER A 13 0.98 5.07 3.80
C SER A 13 2.33 4.75 4.44
N ASP A 14 2.39 3.80 5.38
CA ASP A 14 3.64 3.36 5.99
C ASP A 14 4.58 2.81 4.91
N ALA A 15 4.06 2.06 3.93
CA ALA A 15 4.81 1.57 2.77
C ALA A 15 5.44 2.67 1.89
N LEU A 16 4.95 3.90 1.98
CA LEU A 16 5.54 5.05 1.30
C LEU A 16 6.77 5.58 2.04
N ASP A 17 6.72 5.61 3.36
CA ASP A 17 7.75 6.16 4.24
C ASP A 17 8.82 5.10 4.58
N ARG A 18 8.38 3.89 4.87
CA ARG A 18 9.17 2.75 5.31
C ARG A 18 8.79 1.45 4.58
N PRO A 19 9.75 0.55 4.29
CA PRO A 19 9.40 -0.78 3.82
C PRO A 19 8.57 -1.54 4.87
N LEU A 20 7.35 -1.92 4.51
CA LEU A 20 6.48 -2.79 5.31
C LEU A 20 7.16 -4.12 5.66
N SER A 21 6.90 -4.62 6.86
CA SER A 21 7.36 -5.96 7.25
C SER A 21 6.58 -7.05 6.50
N LYS A 22 7.21 -8.21 6.23
CA LYS A 22 6.62 -9.30 5.43
C LYS A 22 5.27 -9.78 5.98
N SER A 23 5.11 -9.79 7.30
CA SER A 23 3.89 -10.18 7.99
C SER A 23 2.77 -9.13 7.91
N GLU A 24 3.09 -7.85 7.77
CA GLU A 24 2.11 -6.78 7.53
C GLU A 24 1.68 -6.75 6.07
N TYR A 25 2.62 -6.95 5.16
CA TYR A 25 2.34 -7.11 3.74
C TYR A 25 1.39 -8.27 3.47
N LEU A 26 1.59 -9.42 4.13
CA LEU A 26 0.70 -10.57 3.98
C LEU A 26 -0.72 -10.26 4.48
N ARG A 27 -0.85 -9.62 5.65
CA ARG A 27 -2.16 -9.20 6.19
C ARG A 27 -2.86 -8.22 5.25
N LEU A 28 -2.14 -7.19 4.77
CA LEU A 28 -2.65 -6.23 3.81
C LEU A 28 -3.16 -6.93 2.56
N ARG A 29 -2.37 -7.85 1.99
CA ARG A 29 -2.70 -8.58 0.77
C ARG A 29 -3.95 -9.45 0.91
N ILE A 30 -4.13 -10.10 2.06
CA ILE A 30 -5.38 -10.82 2.38
C ILE A 30 -6.57 -9.84 2.41
N HIS A 31 -6.43 -8.69 3.06
CA HIS A 31 -7.49 -7.68 3.12
C HIS A 31 -7.84 -7.12 1.74
N LEU A 32 -6.85 -6.80 0.91
CA LEU A 32 -7.04 -6.33 -0.47
C LEU A 32 -7.79 -7.36 -1.31
N PHE A 33 -7.58 -8.65 -1.06
CA PHE A 33 -8.30 -9.74 -1.73
C PHE A 33 -9.78 -9.79 -1.32
N LEU A 34 -10.10 -9.47 -0.07
CA LEU A 34 -11.47 -9.42 0.47
C LEU A 34 -12.18 -8.08 0.17
N CYS A 35 -11.43 -7.00 -0.04
CA CYS A 35 -11.95 -5.65 -0.22
C CYS A 35 -11.39 -5.01 -1.50
N GLY A 36 -12.21 -5.03 -2.57
CA GLY A 36 -11.85 -4.43 -3.86
C GLY A 36 -11.55 -2.92 -3.78
N ASN A 37 -12.24 -2.18 -2.90
CA ASN A 37 -12.00 -0.74 -2.72
C ASN A 37 -10.58 -0.45 -2.23
N CYS A 38 -10.10 -1.23 -1.26
CA CYS A 38 -8.72 -1.10 -0.80
C CYS A 38 -7.71 -1.56 -1.87
N SER A 39 -8.07 -2.58 -2.65
CA SER A 39 -7.24 -3.09 -3.77
C SER A 39 -6.95 -2.00 -4.80
N GLU A 40 -8.00 -1.31 -5.25
CA GLU A 40 -7.88 -0.21 -6.22
C GLU A 40 -7.11 0.97 -5.63
N PHE A 41 -7.37 1.32 -4.37
CA PHE A 41 -6.62 2.38 -3.68
C PHE A 41 -5.13 2.07 -3.59
N SER A 42 -4.76 0.84 -3.19
CA SER A 42 -3.37 0.38 -3.12
C SER A 42 -2.69 0.45 -4.49
N ARG A 43 -3.39 0.03 -5.55
CA ARG A 43 -2.91 0.10 -6.93
C ARG A 43 -2.67 1.54 -7.39
N GLN A 44 -3.60 2.45 -7.11
CA GLN A 44 -3.46 3.87 -7.43
C GLN A 44 -2.24 4.49 -6.71
N LEU A 45 -2.06 4.16 -5.43
CA LEU A 45 -0.90 4.61 -4.65
C LEU A 45 0.42 4.04 -5.15
N GLN A 46 0.45 2.77 -5.55
CA GLN A 46 1.64 2.17 -6.17
C GLN A 46 2.01 2.85 -7.49
N LEU A 47 1.02 3.24 -8.30
CA LEU A 47 1.25 4.00 -9.54
C LEU A 47 1.83 5.37 -9.24
N MET A 48 1.25 6.09 -8.27
CA MET A 48 1.76 7.38 -7.78
C MET A 48 3.20 7.25 -7.27
N GLN A 49 3.49 6.23 -6.45
CA GLN A 49 4.83 5.98 -5.92
C GLN A 49 5.84 5.63 -7.02
N LYS A 50 5.46 4.81 -8.01
CA LYS A 50 6.30 4.50 -9.17
C LYS A 50 6.59 5.76 -9.99
N ALA A 51 5.57 6.59 -10.23
CA ALA A 51 5.73 7.85 -10.93
C ALA A 51 6.63 8.82 -10.15
N ALA A 52 6.42 8.97 -8.84
CA ALA A 52 7.25 9.80 -7.97
C ALA A 52 8.72 9.32 -7.92
N ARG A 53 8.95 8.00 -7.81
CA ARG A 53 10.31 7.43 -7.88
C ARG A 53 10.96 7.61 -9.25
N LYS A 54 10.17 7.62 -10.33
CA LYS A 54 10.67 7.86 -11.69
C LYS A 54 10.97 9.35 -11.90
N ALA A 55 10.14 10.24 -11.38
CA ALA A 55 10.32 11.69 -11.45
C ALA A 55 11.48 12.18 -10.57
N GLY A 56 11.65 11.63 -9.37
CA GLY A 56 12.78 11.93 -8.47
C GLY A 56 14.11 11.26 -8.86
N ARG A 57 14.18 10.59 -10.03
CA ARG A 57 15.44 10.15 -10.67
C ARG A 57 15.80 11.05 -11.87
N GLY A 58 15.33 12.29 -11.84
CA GLY A 58 15.67 13.34 -12.78
C GLY A 58 16.33 14.50 -12.05
N GLU A 59 17.47 14.23 -11.40
CA GLU A 59 18.50 15.20 -11.02
C GLU A 59 19.87 14.60 -11.33
#